data_AF-A0AAV2QXN0-F1
#
_entry.id   AF-A0AAV2QXN0-F1
#
_cell.length_a   1.000
_cell.length_b   1.000
_cell.length_c   1.000
_cell.angle_alpha   90.00
_cell.angle_beta   90.00
_cell.angle_gamma   90.00
#
_symmetry.space_group_name_H-M   'P 1'
#
loop_
_entity.id
_entity.type
_entity.pdbx_description
1 polymer ?
#
loop_
_entity_poly.entity_id
_entity_poly.type
_entity_poly.pdbx_seq_one_letter_code
_entity_poly.pdbx_strand_id
1 'polypeptide(L)'
;MNFLKKINKLLVTAFYHLGKFIGTHPGYFILIPFFLSLLCATGFQHTVYQDDPEYLFTPLNGRSLIEKSIIEHLFKINFTADFSPSRITQQGRFAHFIITAKYGGSILKTDIWKEIMSLNQIVHDIELVVVGEFRESYQYDDLCAKTPKGCFENKILFINEVMPEIENNSYSLSYPTIDIENDLDKLQLPFIFGGVDLSENNTITSVKALLLQYYVRK
;
A
#
# COMPACT_ATOMS: atom_id res chain seq x y z
N MET A 1 45.68 -23.82 -33.17
CA MET A 1 45.62 -25.23 -32.69
C MET A 1 46.68 -25.58 -31.62
N ASN A 2 47.90 -25.03 -31.65
CA ASN A 2 48.97 -25.39 -30.70
C ASN A 2 48.84 -24.79 -29.29
N PHE A 3 48.18 -23.63 -29.14
CA PHE A 3 47.98 -22.96 -27.84
C PHE A 3 47.08 -23.76 -26.90
N LEU A 4 45.92 -24.22 -27.39
CA LEU A 4 44.97 -25.05 -26.62
C LEU A 4 45.60 -26.38 -26.18
N LYS A 5 46.46 -26.99 -27.01
CA LYS A 5 47.20 -28.22 -26.65
C LYS A 5 48.19 -28.00 -25.51
N LYS A 6 48.88 -26.85 -25.49
CA LYS A 6 49.79 -26.49 -24.39
C LYS A 6 49.05 -26.24 -23.08
N ILE A 7 47.93 -25.50 -23.13
CA ILE A 7 47.06 -25.27 -21.97
C ILE A 7 46.53 -26.59 -21.41
N ASN A 8 46.03 -27.47 -22.28
CA ASN A 8 45.50 -28.76 -21.86
C ASN A 8 46.58 -29.60 -21.16
N LYS A 9 47.80 -29.66 -21.71
CA LYS A 9 48.91 -30.37 -21.09
C LYS A 9 49.28 -29.80 -19.71
N LEU A 10 49.22 -28.48 -19.55
CA LEU A 10 49.47 -27.81 -18.27
C LEU A 10 48.38 -28.14 -17.25
N LEU A 11 47.10 -28.04 -17.63
CA LEU A 11 45.96 -28.38 -16.77
C LEU A 11 45.98 -29.85 -16.34
N VAL A 12 46.20 -30.78 -17.27
CA VAL A 12 46.29 -32.21 -16.96
C VAL A 12 47.42 -32.48 -15.96
N THR A 13 48.57 -31.84 -16.16
CA THR A 13 49.70 -31.98 -15.22
C THR A 13 49.37 -31.38 -13.86
N ALA A 14 48.75 -30.20 -13.81
CA ALA A 14 48.36 -29.53 -12.57
C ALA A 14 47.30 -30.33 -11.79
N PHE A 15 46.25 -30.81 -12.46
CA PHE A 15 45.21 -31.63 -11.83
C PHE A 15 45.73 -32.99 -11.40
N TYR A 16 46.68 -33.59 -12.13
CA TYR A 16 47.33 -34.83 -11.71
C TYR A 16 48.10 -34.64 -10.39
N HIS A 17 48.89 -33.57 -10.28
CA HIS A 17 49.63 -33.27 -9.04
C HIS A 17 48.69 -32.89 -7.89
N LEU A 18 47.65 -32.10 -8.17
CA LEU A 18 46.62 -31.73 -7.20
C LEU A 18 45.87 -32.96 -6.68
N GLY A 19 45.40 -33.84 -7.58
CA GLY A 19 44.71 -35.07 -7.24
C GLY A 19 45.58 -36.04 -6.45
N LYS A 20 46.85 -36.18 -6.83
CA LYS A 20 47.83 -36.96 -6.05
C LYS A 20 48.02 -36.38 -4.65
N PHE A 21 48.13 -35.05 -4.53
CA PHE A 21 48.28 -34.38 -3.25
C PHE A 21 47.05 -34.55 -2.34
N ILE A 22 45.83 -34.40 -2.89
CA ILE A 22 44.57 -34.67 -2.20
C ILE A 22 44.49 -36.12 -1.74
N GLY A 23 44.82 -37.08 -2.62
CA GLY A 23 44.81 -38.51 -2.31
C GLY A 23 45.79 -38.91 -1.20
N THR A 24 46.92 -38.21 -1.08
CA THR A 24 47.88 -38.43 0.03
C THR A 24 47.46 -37.82 1.36
N HIS A 25 46.62 -36.77 1.36
CA HIS A 25 46.21 -36.03 2.56
C HIS A 25 44.69 -35.77 2.61
N PRO A 26 43.83 -36.80 2.57
CA PRO A 26 42.39 -36.62 2.38
C PRO A 26 41.71 -35.84 3.51
N GLY A 27 42.17 -35.98 4.75
CA GLY A 27 41.54 -35.34 5.92
C GLY A 27 41.55 -33.82 5.87
N TYR A 28 42.67 -33.19 5.47
CA TYR A 28 42.77 -31.72 5.36
C TYR A 28 41.82 -31.17 4.29
N PHE A 29 41.70 -31.87 3.17
CA PHE A 29 40.82 -31.47 2.06
C PHE A 29 39.33 -31.71 2.32
N ILE A 30 38.98 -32.41 3.40
CA ILE A 30 37.58 -32.57 3.85
C ILE A 30 37.27 -31.57 4.97
N LEU A 31 38.15 -31.48 5.97
CA LEU A 31 37.92 -30.63 7.15
C LEU A 31 37.95 -29.15 6.81
N ILE A 32 38.92 -28.70 5.99
CA ILE A 32 39.06 -27.28 5.66
C ILE A 32 37.82 -26.75 4.92
N PRO A 33 37.34 -27.37 3.82
CA PRO A 33 36.12 -26.92 3.16
C PRO A 33 34.89 -27.03 4.05
N PHE A 34 34.79 -28.05 4.90
CA PHE A 34 33.67 -28.21 5.84
C PHE A 34 33.57 -27.04 6.82
N PHE A 35 34.66 -26.71 7.51
CA PHE A 35 34.68 -25.57 8.44
C PHE A 35 34.53 -24.24 7.70
N LEU A 36 35.08 -24.11 6.50
CA LEU A 36 34.88 -22.94 5.66
C LEU A 36 33.41 -22.76 5.27
N SER A 37 32.72 -23.84 4.86
CA SER A 37 31.29 -23.83 4.58
C SER A 37 30.47 -23.46 5.82
N LEU A 38 30.83 -23.97 6.99
CA LEU A 38 30.17 -23.64 8.25
C LEU A 38 30.36 -22.17 8.61
N LEU A 39 31.56 -21.62 8.40
CA LEU A 39 31.85 -20.20 8.57
C LEU A 39 31.08 -19.34 7.56
N CYS A 40 30.95 -19.76 6.30
CA CYS A 40 30.10 -19.05 5.34
C CYS A 40 28.61 -19.14 5.72
N ALA A 41 28.17 -20.25 6.30
CA ALA A 41 26.80 -20.45 6.72
C ALA A 41 26.38 -19.52 7.88
N THR A 42 27.31 -19.07 8.73
CA THR A 42 26.98 -18.08 9.77
C THR A 42 26.52 -16.75 9.17
N GLY A 43 26.89 -16.43 7.92
CA GLY A 43 26.41 -15.26 7.20
C GLY A 43 24.88 -15.23 7.03
N PHE A 44 24.22 -16.39 7.00
CA PHE A 44 22.76 -16.45 6.93
C PHE A 44 22.07 -15.81 8.14
N GLN A 45 22.73 -15.72 9.29
CA GLN A 45 22.21 -15.06 10.48
C GLN A 45 21.99 -13.55 10.28
N HIS A 46 22.70 -12.93 9.33
CA HIS A 46 22.61 -11.51 9.02
C HIS A 46 21.77 -11.23 7.76
N THR A 47 21.00 -12.20 7.28
CA THR A 47 20.16 -11.99 6.09
C THR A 47 18.99 -11.08 6.46
N VAL A 48 18.93 -9.90 5.84
CA VAL A 48 17.78 -8.99 5.95
C VAL A 48 16.76 -9.37 4.89
N TYR A 49 15.54 -9.69 5.32
CA TYR A 49 14.42 -9.92 4.40
C TYR A 49 13.89 -8.58 3.93
N GLN A 50 13.79 -8.40 2.60
CA GLN A 50 13.27 -7.20 1.97
C GLN A 50 12.01 -7.58 1.18
N ASP A 51 10.88 -7.03 1.58
CA ASP A 51 9.55 -7.28 1.00
C ASP A 51 8.97 -6.07 0.26
N ASP A 52 9.62 -4.91 0.34
CA ASP A 52 9.16 -3.71 -0.34
C ASP A 52 9.20 -3.90 -1.87
N PRO A 53 8.04 -3.96 -2.55
CA PRO A 53 8.00 -4.19 -3.99
C PRO A 53 8.64 -3.04 -4.76
N GLU A 54 8.50 -1.81 -4.26
CA GLU A 54 9.14 -0.64 -4.87
C GLU A 54 10.66 -0.81 -4.93
N TYR A 55 11.29 -1.32 -3.87
CA TYR A 55 12.73 -1.59 -3.83
C TYR A 55 13.12 -2.75 -4.76
N LEU A 56 12.33 -3.83 -4.77
CA LEU A 56 12.65 -5.04 -5.54
C LEU A 56 12.50 -4.85 -7.06
N PHE A 57 11.56 -4.02 -7.50
CA PHE A 57 11.25 -3.84 -8.92
C PHE A 57 11.81 -2.54 -9.52
N THR A 58 12.26 -1.59 -8.71
CA THR A 58 12.81 -0.31 -9.20
C THR A 58 14.33 -0.30 -9.10
N PRO A 59 15.07 0.06 -10.17
CA PRO A 59 16.51 0.23 -10.07
C PRO A 59 16.85 1.38 -9.11
N LEU A 60 17.86 1.16 -8.25
CA LEU A 60 18.29 2.12 -7.22
C LEU A 60 18.64 3.51 -7.77
N ASN A 61 19.10 3.60 -9.03
CA ASN A 61 19.49 4.84 -9.70
C ASN A 61 18.54 5.18 -10.86
N GLY A 62 17.28 4.78 -10.78
CA GLY A 62 16.25 5.15 -11.75
C GLY A 62 15.95 6.65 -11.71
N ARG A 63 15.73 7.26 -12.89
CA ARG A 63 15.30 8.68 -12.99
C ARG A 63 14.03 8.95 -12.18
N SER A 64 13.08 8.01 -12.19
CA SER A 64 11.83 8.10 -11.43
C SER A 64 12.07 8.18 -9.91
N LEU A 65 13.06 7.45 -9.38
CA LEU A 65 13.38 7.47 -7.95
C LEU A 65 14.02 8.80 -7.55
N ILE A 66 14.89 9.36 -8.41
CA ILE A 66 15.50 10.68 -8.20
C ILE A 66 14.42 11.76 -8.21
N GLU A 67 13.56 11.79 -9.23
CA GLU A 67 12.45 12.75 -9.32
C GLU A 67 11.49 12.62 -8.13
N LYS A 68 11.14 11.39 -7.75
CA LYS A 68 10.32 11.13 -6.56
C LYS A 68 10.98 11.69 -5.29
N SER A 69 12.27 11.46 -5.09
CA SER A 69 12.99 11.97 -3.91
C SER A 69 13.01 13.50 -3.85
N ILE A 70 13.08 14.18 -5.01
CA ILE A 70 13.00 15.64 -5.10
C ILE A 70 11.59 16.11 -4.71
N ILE A 71 10.54 15.47 -5.24
CA ILE A 71 9.15 15.81 -4.93
C ILE A 71 8.89 15.59 -3.44
N GLU A 72 9.31 14.47 -2.87
CA GLU A 72 9.13 14.17 -1.44
C GLU A 72 9.91 15.12 -0.53
N HIS A 73 11.07 15.59 -0.98
CA HIS A 73 11.84 16.60 -0.26
C HIS A 73 11.14 17.97 -0.27
N LEU A 74 10.57 18.38 -1.41
CA LEU A 74 9.90 19.67 -1.59
C LEU A 74 8.48 19.69 -0.98
N PHE A 75 7.73 18.61 -1.14
CA PHE A 75 6.33 18.46 -0.73
C PHE A 75 6.18 17.34 0.30
N LYS A 76 6.79 17.53 1.47
CA LYS A 76 6.70 16.55 2.57
C LYS A 76 5.24 16.34 2.98
N ILE A 77 4.83 15.08 3.05
CA ILE A 77 3.52 14.66 3.55
C ILE A 77 3.61 14.49 5.05
N ASN A 78 2.71 15.13 5.79
CA ASN A 78 2.62 15.00 7.23
C ASN A 78 1.41 14.15 7.62
N PHE A 79 1.62 12.87 7.91
CA PHE A 79 0.56 11.95 8.32
C PHE A 79 0.03 12.22 9.75
N THR A 80 0.70 13.04 10.56
CA THR A 80 0.35 13.22 11.98
C THR A 80 -0.35 14.54 12.30
N ALA A 81 -0.37 15.51 11.38
CA ALA A 81 -1.01 16.80 11.62
C ALA A 81 -1.70 17.43 10.40
N ASP A 82 -1.20 17.18 9.18
CA ASP A 82 -1.69 17.84 7.96
C ASP A 82 -1.71 16.86 6.79
N PHE A 83 -2.51 15.81 6.97
CA PHE A 83 -2.70 14.80 5.95
C PHE A 83 -3.75 15.22 4.92
N SER A 84 -3.42 15.06 3.63
CA SER A 84 -4.37 15.19 2.53
C SER A 84 -4.10 14.12 1.48
N PRO A 85 -5.13 13.36 1.04
CA PRO A 85 -4.98 12.35 -0.01
C PRO A 85 -4.43 12.88 -1.32
N SER A 86 -4.72 14.14 -1.67
CA SER A 86 -4.25 14.76 -2.91
C SER A 86 -2.74 15.04 -2.93
N ARG A 87 -2.07 14.98 -1.78
CA ARG A 87 -0.62 15.20 -1.63
C ARG A 87 0.19 13.90 -1.60
N ILE A 88 -0.45 12.74 -1.74
CA ILE A 88 0.22 11.44 -1.64
C ILE A 88 1.15 11.20 -2.84
N THR A 89 2.45 11.02 -2.58
CA THR A 89 3.50 10.71 -3.56
C THR A 89 3.96 9.26 -3.49
N GLN A 90 3.80 8.62 -2.33
CA GLN A 90 4.07 7.21 -2.10
C GLN A 90 2.83 6.57 -1.51
N GLN A 91 2.48 5.38 -2.00
CA GLN A 91 1.43 4.56 -1.43
C GLN A 91 1.78 4.24 0.03
N GLY A 92 1.11 4.93 0.96
CA GLY A 92 1.22 4.67 2.38
C GLY A 92 0.44 3.41 2.78
N ARG A 93 0.22 3.23 4.08
CA ARG A 93 -0.71 2.22 4.59
C ARG A 93 -2.14 2.78 4.47
N PHE A 94 -2.95 2.17 3.62
CA PHE A 94 -4.33 2.58 3.39
C PHE A 94 -5.24 1.37 3.20
N ALA A 95 -6.53 1.57 3.46
CA ALA A 95 -7.59 0.63 3.15
C ALA A 95 -8.66 1.36 2.33
N HIS A 96 -9.05 0.77 1.21
CA HIS A 96 -10.10 1.28 0.34
C HIS A 96 -11.26 0.29 0.30
N PHE A 97 -12.46 0.78 0.57
CA PHE A 97 -13.69 0.01 0.41
C PHE A 97 -14.43 0.51 -0.81
N ILE A 98 -14.63 -0.36 -1.80
CA ILE A 98 -15.48 -0.10 -2.96
C ILE A 98 -16.81 -0.80 -2.70
N ILE A 99 -17.81 -0.01 -2.36
CA ILE A 99 -19.14 -0.46 -1.95
C ILE A 99 -20.07 -0.43 -3.16
N THR A 100 -20.80 -1.53 -3.37
CA THR A 100 -21.79 -1.68 -4.45
C THR A 100 -23.06 -2.32 -3.92
N ALA A 101 -24.20 -2.03 -4.54
CA ALA A 101 -25.48 -2.63 -4.14
C ALA A 101 -25.54 -4.12 -4.48
N LYS A 102 -25.99 -4.96 -3.54
CA LYS A 102 -26.04 -6.44 -3.67
C LYS A 102 -26.74 -6.95 -4.92
N TYR A 103 -27.87 -6.33 -5.28
CA TYR A 103 -28.68 -6.73 -6.44
C TYR A 103 -28.42 -5.86 -7.67
N GLY A 104 -27.33 -5.10 -7.67
CA GLY A 104 -27.08 -4.03 -8.63
C GLY A 104 -28.02 -2.84 -8.44
N GLY A 105 -27.83 -1.81 -9.27
CA GLY A 105 -28.59 -0.56 -9.22
C GLY A 105 -27.88 0.55 -8.43
N SER A 106 -28.66 1.59 -8.09
CA SER A 106 -28.14 2.78 -7.43
C SER A 106 -27.93 2.56 -5.93
N ILE A 107 -26.81 3.08 -5.40
CA ILE A 107 -26.52 3.15 -3.97
C ILE A 107 -27.21 4.34 -3.28
N LEU A 108 -27.84 5.25 -4.03
CA LEU A 108 -28.55 6.43 -3.51
C LEU A 108 -29.92 6.03 -2.91
N LYS A 109 -29.90 5.21 -1.87
CA LYS A 109 -31.08 4.76 -1.12
C LYS A 109 -30.80 4.85 0.37
N THR A 110 -31.77 5.33 1.14
CA THR A 110 -31.59 5.54 2.59
C THR A 110 -31.17 4.26 3.31
N ASP A 111 -31.73 3.11 2.93
CA ASP A 111 -31.39 1.84 3.59
C ASP A 111 -29.96 1.38 3.31
N ILE A 112 -29.44 1.62 2.10
CA ILE A 112 -28.05 1.30 1.75
C ILE A 112 -27.09 2.22 2.54
N TRP A 113 -27.44 3.50 2.68
CA TRP A 113 -26.61 4.46 3.42
C TRP A 113 -26.55 4.16 4.93
N LYS A 114 -27.63 3.63 5.53
CA LYS A 114 -27.57 3.10 6.91
C LYS A 114 -26.53 1.98 7.04
N GLU A 115 -26.46 1.06 6.09
CA GLU A 115 -25.45 0.00 6.08
C GLU A 115 -24.03 0.55 5.90
N ILE A 116 -23.86 1.55 5.02
CA ILE A 116 -22.56 2.24 4.82
C ILE A 116 -22.10 2.90 6.13
N MET A 117 -23.00 3.57 6.86
CA MET A 117 -22.70 4.17 8.16
C MET A 117 -22.34 3.11 9.21
N SER A 118 -23.04 1.98 9.21
CA SER A 118 -22.69 0.85 10.08
C SER A 118 -21.31 0.28 9.77
N LEU A 119 -20.95 0.17 8.48
CA LEU A 119 -19.59 -0.23 8.07
C LEU A 119 -18.55 0.78 8.56
N ASN A 120 -18.82 2.08 8.43
CA ASN A 120 -17.90 3.11 8.93
C ASN A 120 -17.70 2.99 10.44
N GLN A 121 -18.77 2.74 11.20
CA GLN A 121 -18.68 2.54 12.64
C GLN A 121 -17.85 1.29 13.00
N ILE A 122 -18.07 0.17 12.30
CA ILE A 122 -17.27 -1.04 12.51
C ILE A 122 -15.78 -0.75 12.32
N VAL A 123 -15.40 0.01 11.29
CA VAL A 123 -13.98 0.36 11.06
C VAL A 123 -13.37 1.10 12.25
N HIS A 124 -14.12 2.02 12.87
CA HIS A 124 -13.67 2.78 14.04
C HIS A 124 -13.62 1.93 15.31
N ASP A 125 -14.58 1.03 15.48
CA ASP A 125 -14.72 0.16 16.65
C ASP A 125 -13.74 -1.03 16.65
N ILE A 126 -13.04 -1.30 15.54
CA ILE A 126 -12.04 -2.39 15.48
C ILE A 126 -10.92 -2.13 16.48
N GLU A 127 -10.75 -3.08 17.40
CA GLU A 127 -9.65 -3.11 18.36
C GLU A 127 -8.56 -4.09 17.89
N LEU A 128 -7.37 -3.55 17.67
CA LEU A 128 -6.17 -4.31 17.33
C LEU A 128 -5.36 -4.59 18.59
N VAL A 129 -5.32 -5.84 19.00
CA VAL A 129 -4.49 -6.27 20.14
C VAL A 129 -3.13 -6.73 19.63
N VAL A 130 -2.10 -5.94 19.91
CA VAL A 130 -0.72 -6.31 19.59
C VAL A 130 -0.17 -7.14 20.74
N VAL A 131 0.14 -8.40 20.47
CA VAL A 131 0.75 -9.31 21.46
C VAL A 131 2.27 -9.24 21.30
N GLY A 132 2.90 -8.32 22.03
CA GLY A 132 4.36 -8.14 22.13
C GLY A 132 4.86 -8.36 23.57
N GLU A 133 5.84 -7.57 24.01
CA GLU A 133 6.30 -7.55 25.43
C GLU A 133 5.21 -7.03 26.37
N PHE A 134 4.34 -6.15 25.88
CA PHE A 134 3.16 -5.65 26.58
C PHE A 134 1.92 -5.88 25.71
N ARG A 135 0.77 -6.08 26.35
CA ARG A 135 -0.53 -6.19 25.68
C ARG A 135 -1.10 -4.79 25.50
N GLU A 136 -0.93 -4.24 24.30
CA GLU A 136 -1.48 -2.95 23.92
C GLU A 136 -2.64 -3.15 22.93
N SER A 137 -3.69 -2.37 23.12
CA SER A 137 -4.86 -2.29 22.26
C SER A 137 -4.86 -0.97 21.52
N TYR A 138 -5.02 -1.01 20.20
CA TYR A 138 -5.11 0.16 19.35
C TYR A 138 -6.44 0.16 18.60
N GLN A 139 -7.10 1.31 18.54
CA GLN A 139 -8.24 1.53 17.65
C GLN A 139 -7.82 2.26 16.38
N TYR A 140 -8.73 2.36 15.40
CA TYR A 140 -8.45 3.12 14.18
C TYR A 140 -8.11 4.58 14.51
N ASP A 141 -8.78 5.19 15.48
CA ASP A 141 -8.55 6.58 15.89
C ASP A 141 -7.14 6.85 16.44
N ASP A 142 -6.50 5.82 16.99
CA ASP A 142 -5.11 5.89 17.46
C ASP A 142 -4.10 5.80 16.31
N LEU A 143 -4.50 5.23 15.19
CA LEU A 143 -3.64 4.88 14.06
C LEU A 143 -3.91 5.71 12.81
N CYS A 144 -5.03 6.40 12.73
CA CYS A 144 -5.46 7.16 11.56
C CYS A 144 -4.42 8.23 11.17
N ALA A 145 -4.39 8.58 9.88
CA ALA A 145 -3.72 9.78 9.42
C ALA A 145 -4.50 11.02 9.89
N LYS A 146 -3.81 12.00 10.45
CA LYS A 146 -4.43 13.17 11.09
C LYS A 146 -4.39 14.40 10.20
N THR A 147 -5.52 15.10 10.20
CA THR A 147 -5.75 16.45 9.68
C THR A 147 -5.79 17.45 10.84
N PRO A 148 -5.82 18.77 10.59
CA PRO A 148 -5.98 19.76 11.64
C PRO A 148 -7.26 19.61 12.48
N LYS A 149 -8.27 18.88 11.95
CA LYS A 149 -9.56 18.64 12.62
C LYS A 149 -9.64 17.29 13.35
N GLY A 150 -8.59 16.46 13.31
CA GLY A 150 -8.60 15.09 13.87
C GLY A 150 -8.27 14.03 12.82
N CYS A 151 -8.83 12.83 12.92
CA CYS A 151 -8.64 11.80 11.90
C CYS A 151 -9.15 12.26 10.53
N PHE A 152 -8.51 11.75 9.46
CA PHE A 152 -9.06 11.90 8.12
C PHE A 152 -10.38 11.14 8.01
N GLU A 153 -11.44 11.86 7.68
CA GLU A 153 -12.78 11.32 7.49
C GLU A 153 -13.23 11.40 6.03
N ASN A 154 -14.04 10.43 5.63
CA ASN A 154 -14.67 10.42 4.32
C ASN A 154 -15.76 11.49 4.27
N LYS A 155 -15.40 12.69 3.77
CA LYS A 155 -16.34 13.82 3.69
C LYS A 155 -17.68 13.43 3.07
N ILE A 156 -17.70 12.59 2.04
CA ILE A 156 -18.92 12.11 1.37
C ILE A 156 -19.98 11.53 2.32
N LEU A 157 -19.60 11.02 3.50
CA LEU A 157 -20.55 10.48 4.47
C LEU A 157 -21.60 11.49 4.95
N PHE A 158 -21.35 12.80 4.79
CA PHE A 158 -22.33 13.85 5.11
C PHE A 158 -23.68 13.66 4.38
N ILE A 159 -23.67 13.06 3.18
CA ILE A 159 -24.90 12.93 2.41
C ILE A 159 -25.91 11.98 3.05
N ASN A 160 -25.50 11.16 4.03
CA ASN A 160 -26.41 10.33 4.82
C ASN A 160 -27.54 11.16 5.46
N GLU A 161 -27.26 12.40 5.88
CA GLU A 161 -28.25 13.30 6.50
C GLU A 161 -29.32 13.77 5.52
N VAL A 162 -28.93 13.99 4.26
CA VAL A 162 -29.82 14.46 3.18
C VAL A 162 -30.32 13.32 2.26
N MET A 163 -30.06 12.07 2.65
CA MET A 163 -30.37 10.90 1.84
C MET A 163 -31.87 10.66 1.65
N PRO A 164 -32.75 10.90 2.65
CA PRO A 164 -34.19 10.85 2.45
C PRO A 164 -34.70 11.84 1.39
N GLU A 165 -34.12 13.05 1.35
CA GLU A 165 -34.46 14.07 0.35
C GLU A 165 -33.95 13.72 -1.04
N ILE A 166 -32.78 13.08 -1.13
CA ILE A 166 -32.24 12.58 -2.39
C ILE A 166 -33.13 11.46 -2.93
N GLU A 167 -33.52 10.51 -2.08
CA GLU A 167 -34.38 9.38 -2.48
C GLU A 167 -35.78 9.84 -2.92
N ASN A 168 -36.33 10.87 -2.27
CA ASN A 168 -37.61 11.48 -2.65
C ASN A 168 -37.51 12.49 -3.81
N ASN A 169 -36.33 12.67 -4.41
CA ASN A 169 -36.04 13.63 -5.48
C ASN A 169 -36.31 15.11 -5.10
N SER A 170 -36.38 15.44 -3.81
CA SER A 170 -36.50 16.84 -3.34
C SER A 170 -35.15 17.54 -3.30
N TYR A 171 -34.04 16.79 -3.23
CA TYR A 171 -32.68 17.31 -3.32
C TYR A 171 -31.92 16.61 -4.45
N SER A 172 -31.31 17.39 -5.34
CA SER A 172 -30.57 16.88 -6.51
C SER A 172 -29.07 17.12 -6.34
N LEU A 173 -28.29 16.05 -6.43
CA LEU A 173 -26.83 16.13 -6.42
C LEU A 173 -26.32 16.57 -7.79
N SER A 174 -25.52 17.63 -7.83
CA SER A 174 -24.88 18.11 -9.06
C SER A 174 -23.55 17.39 -9.30
N TYR A 175 -23.23 17.11 -10.57
CA TYR A 175 -21.94 16.54 -10.98
C TYR A 175 -21.13 17.59 -11.76
N PRO A 176 -19.78 17.66 -11.61
CA PRO A 176 -18.88 16.74 -10.92
C PRO A 176 -18.60 17.09 -9.44
N THR A 177 -19.08 18.22 -8.96
CA THR A 177 -18.79 18.69 -7.60
C THR A 177 -20.04 18.97 -6.79
N ILE A 178 -19.99 18.64 -5.51
CA ILE A 178 -21.01 19.06 -4.54
C ILE A 178 -20.39 19.98 -3.49
N ASP A 179 -21.17 20.98 -3.10
CA ASP A 179 -20.82 21.86 -1.99
C ASP A 179 -21.18 21.15 -0.68
N ILE A 180 -20.25 21.14 0.27
CA ILE A 180 -20.48 20.55 1.60
C ILE A 180 -20.93 21.68 2.52
N GLU A 181 -22.01 21.44 3.26
CA GLU A 181 -22.44 22.39 4.27
C GLU A 181 -21.36 22.53 5.36
N ASN A 182 -20.92 23.76 5.64
CA ASN A 182 -19.82 24.11 6.57
C ASN A 182 -18.39 23.87 6.09
N ASP A 183 -18.15 23.65 4.79
CA ASP A 183 -16.80 23.66 4.22
C ASP A 183 -16.71 24.62 3.02
N LEU A 184 -15.56 25.28 2.87
CA LEU A 184 -15.29 26.13 1.69
C LEU A 184 -14.88 25.28 0.48
N ASP A 185 -14.48 24.03 0.73
CA ASP A 185 -14.03 23.10 -0.29
C ASP A 185 -15.19 22.34 -0.94
N LYS A 186 -15.13 22.23 -2.26
CA LYS A 186 -16.05 21.40 -3.05
C LYS A 186 -15.59 19.96 -3.08
N LEU A 187 -16.50 19.03 -2.85
CA LEU A 187 -16.22 17.61 -2.96
C LEU A 187 -16.21 17.18 -4.43
N GLN A 188 -15.11 16.57 -4.88
CA GLN A 188 -14.96 16.05 -6.22
C GLN A 188 -15.51 14.63 -6.30
N LEU A 189 -16.71 14.47 -6.86
CA LEU A 189 -17.38 13.18 -6.99
C LEU A 189 -16.70 12.16 -7.93
N PRO A 190 -15.97 12.55 -9.00
CA PRO A 190 -15.30 11.58 -9.87
C PRO A 190 -14.31 10.65 -9.16
N PHE A 191 -13.74 11.08 -8.03
CA PHE A 191 -12.79 10.27 -7.25
C PHE A 191 -13.47 9.36 -6.22
N ILE A 192 -14.78 9.50 -6.03
CA ILE A 192 -15.54 8.88 -4.92
C ILE A 192 -16.64 7.99 -5.46
N PHE A 193 -17.38 8.45 -6.47
CA PHE A 193 -18.47 7.70 -7.08
C PHE A 193 -18.04 7.00 -8.36
N GLY A 194 -18.46 5.74 -8.49
CA GLY A 194 -18.26 4.92 -9.68
C GLY A 194 -19.58 4.61 -10.37
N GLY A 195 -19.57 4.60 -11.71
CA GLY A 195 -20.75 4.28 -12.53
C GLY A 195 -21.91 5.24 -12.27
N VAL A 196 -21.64 6.54 -12.45
CA VAL A 196 -22.61 7.62 -12.28
C VAL A 196 -23.42 7.79 -13.57
N ASP A 197 -24.74 7.74 -13.45
CA ASP A 197 -25.67 8.04 -14.53
C ASP A 197 -26.25 9.45 -14.31
N LEU A 198 -26.17 10.31 -15.34
CA LEU A 198 -26.56 11.72 -15.26
C LEU A 198 -27.89 11.98 -15.99
N SER A 199 -28.65 12.94 -15.47
CA SER A 199 -29.78 13.56 -16.18
C SER A 199 -29.28 14.58 -17.20
N GLU A 200 -30.18 15.08 -18.06
CA GLU A 200 -29.91 16.11 -19.06
C GLU A 200 -29.34 17.41 -18.44
N ASN A 201 -29.64 17.67 -17.17
CA ASN A 201 -29.18 18.86 -16.43
C ASN A 201 -27.90 18.64 -15.60
N ASN A 202 -27.09 17.61 -15.91
CA ASN A 202 -25.88 17.24 -15.14
C ASN A 202 -26.14 16.92 -13.65
N THR A 203 -27.36 16.50 -13.30
CA THR A 203 -27.69 15.99 -11.97
C THR A 203 -27.55 14.48 -11.93
N ILE A 204 -27.16 13.95 -10.78
CA ILE A 204 -26.95 12.53 -10.58
C ILE A 204 -28.30 11.83 -10.42
N THR A 205 -28.55 10.83 -11.25
CA THR A 205 -29.76 9.99 -11.19
C THR A 205 -29.49 8.64 -10.52
N SER A 206 -28.30 8.09 -10.72
CA SER A 206 -27.91 6.79 -10.21
C SER A 206 -26.41 6.72 -10.02
N VAL A 207 -25.97 6.00 -8.99
CA VAL A 207 -24.56 5.75 -8.69
C VAL A 207 -24.40 4.27 -8.39
N LYS A 208 -23.49 3.57 -9.08
CA LYS A 208 -23.31 2.12 -8.90
C LYS A 208 -22.35 1.76 -7.77
N ALA A 209 -21.36 2.61 -7.51
CA ALA A 209 -20.32 2.33 -6.53
C ALA A 209 -19.90 3.57 -5.73
N LEU A 210 -19.48 3.35 -4.48
CA LEU A 210 -18.87 4.35 -3.60
C LEU A 210 -17.50 3.87 -3.14
N LEU A 211 -16.51 4.75 -3.18
CA LEU A 211 -15.19 4.54 -2.60
C LEU A 211 -15.09 5.24 -1.23
N LEU A 212 -14.87 4.47 -0.17
CA LEU A 212 -14.43 4.98 1.13
C LEU A 212 -12.95 4.71 1.32
N GLN A 213 -12.22 5.69 1.86
CA GLN A 213 -10.78 5.64 2.04
C GLN A 213 -10.43 5.83 3.51
N TYR A 214 -9.60 4.94 4.03
CA TYR A 214 -9.09 4.97 5.40
C TYR A 214 -7.57 4.93 5.33
N TYR A 215 -6.92 5.90 5.98
CA TYR A 215 -5.48 6.08 5.92
C TYR A 215 -4.88 5.92 7.31
N VAL A 216 -3.78 5.17 7.39
CA VAL A 216 -3.07 4.90 8.64
C VAL A 216 -1.73 5.63 8.62
N ARG A 217 -1.36 6.24 9.76
CA ARG A 217 -0.07 6.92 9.91
C ARG A 217 1.08 5.92 9.78
N LYS A 218 2.14 6.35 9.09
CA LYS A 218 3.35 5.54 8.91
C LYS A 218 4.20 5.53 10.17
#